data_AF-Q2XXL2-F1
#
_entry.id   AF-Q2XXL2-F1
#
_cell.length_a   1.000
_cell.length_b   1.000
_cell.length_c   1.000
_cell.angle_alpha   90.00
_cell.angle_beta   90.00
_cell.angle_gamma   90.00
#
_symmetry.space_group_name_H-M   'P 1'
#
loop_
_entity.id
_entity.type
_entity.pdbx_description
1 polymer ?
#
loop_
_entity_poly.entity_id
_entity_poly.type
_entity_poly.pdbx_seq_one_letter_code
_entity_poly.pdbx_strand_id
1 'polypeptide(L)'
;SGLVWNQLIPGAPLTKEIGVHVFYRCQCTTVETVRELTEFAKNIPGFVDLFLNDQVTLLKYGVHEAIFAMLPSLMNKDGLLVANGKGFVTREFLRSLRKPFSE
;
A
#
# COMPACT_ATOMS: atom_id res chain seq x y z
N SER A 1 -16.68 16.75 8.29
CA SER A 1 -16.35 16.81 6.85
C SER A 1 -15.52 15.58 6.50
N GLY A 2 -15.99 14.80 5.53
CA GLY A 2 -15.57 13.40 5.30
C GLY A 2 -14.24 13.27 4.55
N LEU A 3 -13.15 13.13 5.29
CA LEU A 3 -11.90 12.68 4.72
C LEU A 3 -12.00 11.17 4.44
N VAL A 4 -12.15 10.83 3.16
CA VAL A 4 -12.15 9.44 2.67
C VAL A 4 -10.77 8.83 2.85
N TRP A 5 -9.71 9.63 2.70
CA TRP A 5 -8.31 9.22 2.86
C TRP A 5 -7.70 9.87 4.12
N ASN A 6 -6.90 9.12 4.88
CA ASN A 6 -6.25 9.62 6.10
C ASN A 6 -5.17 10.68 5.82
N GLN A 7 -4.73 10.84 4.56
CA GLN A 7 -3.77 11.86 4.15
C GLN A 7 -4.49 13.11 3.61
N LEU A 8 -4.40 14.22 4.36
CA LEU A 8 -4.58 15.57 3.81
C LEU A 8 -3.52 15.80 2.73
N ILE A 9 -3.88 16.45 1.62
CA ILE A 9 -3.02 16.58 0.44
C ILE A 9 -2.40 18.00 0.32
N PRO A 10 -1.39 18.38 1.10
CA PRO A 10 -0.43 19.40 0.68
C PRO A 10 0.65 18.72 -0.17
N GLY A 11 0.70 19.01 -1.47
CA GLY A 11 1.81 18.60 -2.34
C GLY A 11 1.61 17.34 -3.19
N ALA A 12 0.38 16.83 -3.37
CA ALA A 12 0.18 15.91 -4.50
C ALA A 12 0.60 16.63 -5.79
N PRO A 13 1.33 15.95 -6.69
CA PRO A 13 1.60 16.51 -7.99
C PRO A 13 0.26 16.90 -8.63
N LEU A 14 0.22 18.09 -9.23
CA LEU A 14 -0.92 18.58 -10.00
C LEU A 14 -0.99 17.80 -11.33
N THR A 15 -1.00 16.48 -11.28
CA THR A 15 -0.83 15.62 -12.44
C THR A 15 -2.17 15.45 -13.14
N LYS A 16 -2.24 15.96 -14.37
CA LYS A 16 -3.37 15.76 -15.30
C LYS A 16 -3.58 14.29 -15.69
N GLU A 17 -2.63 13.40 -15.36
CA GLU A 17 -2.67 11.98 -15.72
C GLU A 17 -3.14 11.12 -14.55
N ILE A 18 -4.30 10.48 -14.73
CA ILE A 18 -4.96 9.64 -13.72
C ILE A 18 -4.07 8.48 -13.24
N GLY A 19 -3.28 7.87 -14.13
CA GLY A 19 -2.38 6.76 -13.80
C GLY A 19 -1.33 7.16 -12.76
N VAL A 20 -0.75 8.36 -12.90
CA VAL A 20 0.23 8.87 -11.93
C VAL A 20 -0.40 9.11 -10.56
N HIS A 21 -1.63 9.62 -10.52
CA HIS A 21 -2.34 9.81 -9.25
C HIS A 21 -2.66 8.46 -8.58
N VAL A 22 -3.13 7.46 -9.34
CA VAL A 22 -3.36 6.10 -8.84
C VAL A 22 -2.06 5.49 -8.28
N PHE A 23 -0.96 5.62 -9.03
CA PHE A 23 0.34 5.13 -8.60
C PHE A 23 0.84 5.82 -7.32
N TYR A 24 0.67 7.15 -7.22
CA TYR A 24 0.99 7.90 -6.01
C TYR A 24 0.18 7.42 -4.81
N ARG A 25 -1.13 7.15 -4.97
CA ARG A 25 -1.94 6.58 -3.89
C ARG A 25 -1.48 5.21 -3.46
N CYS A 26 -1.14 4.34 -4.42
CA CYS A 26 -0.57 3.03 -4.14
C CYS A 26 0.72 3.18 -3.30
N GLN A 27 1.64 4.06 -3.70
CA GLN A 27 2.86 4.32 -2.94
C GLN A 27 2.58 4.81 -1.51
N CYS A 28 1.66 5.77 -1.33
CA CYS A 28 1.28 6.24 0.00
C CYS A 28 0.78 5.09 0.89
N THR A 29 -0.11 4.24 0.37
CA THR A 29 -0.61 3.07 1.10
C THR A 29 0.48 2.06 1.39
N THR A 30 1.42 1.83 0.47
CA THR A 30 2.59 0.97 0.70
C THR A 30 3.44 1.50 1.85
N VAL A 31 3.73 2.80 1.90
CA VAL A 31 4.51 3.41 3.00
C VAL A 31 3.79 3.24 4.34
N GLU A 32 2.48 3.47 4.38
CA GLU A 32 1.67 3.25 5.58
C GLU A 32 1.71 1.78 6.04
N THR A 33 1.60 0.84 5.09
CA THR A 33 1.63 -0.61 5.39
C THR A 33 3.01 -1.07 5.83
N VAL A 34 4.10 -0.53 5.28
CA VAL A 34 5.47 -0.81 5.73
C VAL A 34 5.65 -0.39 7.20
N ARG A 35 5.11 0.78 7.58
CA ARG A 35 5.12 1.24 8.97
C ARG A 35 4.34 0.29 9.87
N GLU A 36 3.16 -0.14 9.47
CA GLU A 36 2.33 -1.08 10.23
C GLU A 36 2.99 -2.46 10.37
N LEU A 37 3.59 -2.98 9.30
CA LEU A 37 4.34 -4.24 9.33
C LEU A 37 5.59 -4.16 10.21
N THR A 38 6.24 -3.00 10.26
CA THR A 38 7.37 -2.76 11.16
C THR A 38 6.93 -2.82 12.62
N GLU A 39 5.80 -2.18 12.96
CA GLU A 39 5.25 -2.26 14.32
C GLU A 39 4.74 -3.65 14.65
N PHE A 40 4.12 -4.35 13.70
CA PHE A 40 3.74 -5.76 13.85
C PHE A 40 4.96 -6.65 14.15
N ALA A 41 6.05 -6.49 13.39
CA ALA A 41 7.25 -7.29 13.55
C ALA A 41 7.87 -7.12 14.95
N LYS A 42 7.86 -5.91 15.50
CA LYS A 42 8.33 -5.65 16.88
C LYS A 42 7.55 -6.41 17.96
N ASN A 43 6.30 -6.80 17.67
CA ASN A 43 5.48 -7.59 18.58
C ASN A 43 5.70 -9.10 18.45
N ILE A 44 6.55 -9.56 17.52
CA ILE A 44 6.91 -10.97 17.37
C ILE A 44 7.99 -11.32 18.42
N PRO A 45 7.76 -12.32 19.30
CA PRO A 45 8.77 -12.75 20.26
C PRO A 45 10.10 -13.09 19.58
N GLY A 46 11.20 -12.56 20.11
CA GLY A 46 12.55 -12.77 19.55
C GLY A 46 12.94 -11.81 18.42
N PHE A 47 12.01 -11.07 17.80
CA PHE A 47 12.37 -10.18 16.69
C PHE A 47 13.17 -8.96 17.17
N VAL A 48 12.72 -8.33 18.26
CA VAL A 48 13.41 -7.15 18.83
C VAL A 48 14.74 -7.50 19.49
N ASP A 49 14.95 -8.78 19.79
CA ASP A 49 16.20 -9.30 20.37
C ASP A 49 17.29 -9.50 19.31
N LEU A 50 16.95 -9.48 18.02
CA LEU A 50 17.91 -9.50 16.92
C LEU A 50 18.70 -8.19 16.84
N PHE A 51 19.87 -8.22 16.23
CA PHE A 51 20.58 -6.99 15.89
C PHE A 51 19.73 -6.10 14.97
N LEU A 52 19.82 -4.78 15.16
CA LEU A 52 19.05 -3.82 14.39
C LEU A 52 19.26 -3.99 12.87
N ASN A 53 20.48 -4.33 12.44
CA ASN A 53 20.79 -4.59 11.03
C ASN A 53 20.02 -5.79 10.47
N ASP A 54 19.82 -6.83 11.27
CA ASP A 54 19.07 -8.02 10.87
C ASP A 54 17.58 -7.71 10.81
N GLN A 55 17.05 -6.96 11.79
CA GLN A 55 15.66 -6.48 11.75
C GLN A 55 15.38 -5.66 10.47
N VAL A 56 16.26 -4.72 10.15
CA VAL A 56 16.16 -3.89 8.93
C VAL A 56 16.28 -4.76 7.67
N THR A 57 17.19 -5.74 7.66
CA THR A 57 17.37 -6.66 6.53
C THR A 57 16.13 -7.50 6.28
N LEU A 58 15.57 -8.10 7.33
CA LEU A 58 14.35 -8.90 7.26
C LEU A 58 13.17 -8.07 6.73
N LEU A 59 12.98 -6.85 7.25
CA LEU A 59 11.92 -5.96 6.77
C LEU A 59 12.14 -5.51 5.32
N LYS A 60 13.37 -5.14 4.95
CA LYS A 60 13.72 -4.69 3.59
C LYS A 60 13.37 -5.74 2.54
N TYR A 61 13.62 -7.02 2.83
CA TYR A 61 13.37 -8.11 1.89
C TYR A 61 11.96 -8.71 2.02
N GLY A 62 11.38 -8.77 3.22
CA GLY A 62 10.09 -9.44 3.45
C GLY A 62 8.84 -8.57 3.30
N VAL A 63 8.96 -7.23 3.35
CA VAL A 63 7.76 -6.38 3.46
C VAL A 63 6.85 -6.45 2.23
N HIS A 64 7.40 -6.56 1.01
CA HIS A 64 6.58 -6.65 -0.20
C HIS A 64 5.87 -8.01 -0.30
N GLU A 65 6.53 -9.09 0.12
CA GLU A 65 5.92 -10.42 0.19
C GLU A 65 4.75 -10.42 1.18
N ALA A 66 4.94 -9.84 2.37
CA ALA A 66 3.88 -9.69 3.36
C ALA A 66 2.71 -8.84 2.83
N ILE A 67 2.99 -7.72 2.15
CA ILE A 67 1.96 -6.89 1.51
C ILE A 67 1.17 -7.71 0.49
N PHE A 68 1.83 -8.44 -0.40
CA PHE A 68 1.14 -9.27 -1.40
C PHE A 68 0.42 -10.48 -0.82
N ALA A 69 0.85 -11.00 0.32
CA ALA A 69 0.13 -12.04 1.05
C ALA A 69 -1.15 -11.51 1.72
N MET A 70 -1.14 -10.26 2.20
CA MET A 70 -2.30 -9.61 2.81
C MET A 70 -3.27 -9.02 1.78
N LEU A 71 -2.77 -8.53 0.64
CA LEU A 71 -3.55 -7.83 -0.38
C LEU A 71 -4.80 -8.61 -0.85
N PRO A 72 -4.77 -9.95 -1.05
CA PRO A 72 -5.96 -10.73 -1.41
C PRO A 72 -7.13 -10.59 -0.43
N SER A 73 -6.89 -10.30 0.86
CA SER A 73 -7.97 -10.05 1.83
C SER A 73 -8.82 -8.82 1.51
N LEU A 74 -8.29 -7.92 0.67
CA LEU A 74 -8.95 -6.70 0.21
C LEU A 74 -9.46 -6.82 -1.24
N MET A 75 -9.23 -7.96 -1.90
CA MET A 75 -9.52 -8.14 -3.33
C MET A 75 -10.63 -9.15 -3.56
N ASN A 76 -11.30 -9.01 -4.69
CA ASN A 76 -12.07 -10.07 -5.30
C ASN A 76 -11.81 -10.09 -6.82
N LYS A 77 -12.58 -10.88 -7.57
CA LYS A 77 -12.43 -10.98 -9.03
C LYS A 77 -12.67 -9.66 -9.77
N ASP A 78 -13.42 -8.73 -9.17
CA ASP A 78 -13.91 -7.51 -9.79
C ASP A 78 -13.09 -6.26 -9.40
N GLY A 79 -12.26 -6.32 -8.35
CA GLY A 79 -11.49 -5.17 -7.89
C GLY A 79 -10.89 -5.30 -6.49
N LEU A 80 -10.55 -4.16 -5.88
CA LEU A 80 -10.01 -4.08 -4.53
C LEU A 80 -10.62 -2.96 -3.68
N LEU A 81 -10.65 -3.18 -2.37
CA LEU A 81 -11.00 -2.18 -1.38
C LEU A 81 -9.84 -1.20 -1.16
N VAL A 82 -10.18 0.08 -1.04
CA VAL A 82 -9.24 1.16 -0.78
C VAL A 82 -9.77 2.08 0.32
N ALA A 83 -8.94 3.02 0.79
CA ALA A 83 -9.35 4.04 1.76
C ALA A 83 -9.98 3.43 3.04
N ASN A 84 -9.33 2.40 3.61
CA ASN A 84 -9.83 1.62 4.75
C ASN A 84 -11.25 1.07 4.53
N GLY A 85 -11.49 0.50 3.35
CA GLY A 85 -12.79 -0.10 2.99
C GLY A 85 -13.87 0.90 2.59
N LYS A 86 -13.57 2.21 2.55
CA LYS A 86 -14.53 3.25 2.16
C LYS A 86 -14.64 3.45 0.65
N GLY A 87 -13.78 2.82 -0.14
CA GLY A 87 -13.82 2.86 -1.59
C GLY A 87 -13.56 1.48 -2.21
N PHE A 88 -14.05 1.29 -3.42
CA PHE A 88 -13.78 0.10 -4.23
C PHE A 88 -13.29 0.53 -5.61
N VAL A 89 -12.12 0.04 -6.00
CA VAL A 89 -11.52 0.30 -7.31
C VAL A 89 -11.63 -0.96 -8.15
N THR A 90 -12.33 -0.87 -9.28
CA THR A 90 -12.55 -2.03 -10.16
C THR A 90 -11.27 -2.44 -10.88
N ARG A 91 -11.10 -3.74 -11.12
CA ARG A 91 -10.00 -4.31 -11.92
C ARG A 91 -9.99 -3.74 -13.34
N GLU A 92 -11.15 -3.57 -13.96
CA GLU A 92 -11.26 -3.03 -15.32
C GLU A 92 -10.83 -1.55 -15.40
N PHE A 93 -11.14 -0.75 -14.38
CA PHE A 93 -10.60 0.60 -14.29
C PHE A 93 -9.06 0.61 -14.27
N LEU A 94 -8.44 -0.25 -13.47
CA LEU A 94 -6.97 -0.35 -13.40
C LEU A 94 -6.37 -0.79 -14.75
N ARG A 95 -7.01 -1.73 -15.44
CA ARG A 95 -6.62 -2.16 -16.79
C ARG A 95 -6.76 -1.08 -17.85
N SER A 96 -7.67 -0.12 -17.66
CA SER A 96 -7.91 0.98 -18.60
C SER A 96 -6.85 2.10 -18.52
N LEU A 97 -5.97 2.07 -17.52
CA LEU A 97 -4.91 3.06 -17.37
C LEU A 97 -3.92 3.00 -18.54
N ARG A 98 -3.16 4.07 -18.77
CA ARG A 98 -2.09 4.04 -19.77
C ARG A 98 -0.92 3.20 -19.25
N LYS A 99 -0.25 2.43 -20.12
CA LYS A 99 1.05 1.82 -19.80
C LYS A 99 2.04 2.88 -19.28
N PRO A 100 2.86 2.57 -18.26
CA PRO A 100 3.10 1.26 -17.67
C PRO A 100 2.14 0.89 -16.51
N PHE A 101 1.08 1.66 -16.26
CA PHE A 101 0.19 1.45 -15.11
C PHE A 101 -0.88 0.38 -15.33
N SER A 102 -1.15 0.02 -16.59
CA SER A 102 -2.00 -1.10 -16.98
C SER A 102 -1.14 -2.32 -17.35
N GLU A 103 -1.46 -3.47 -16.75
CA GLU A 103 -1.08 -4.79 -17.27
C GLU A 103 -2.26 -5.46 -17.98
#